data_AF-A0A3D1KX33-F1
#
_entry.id   AF-A0A3D1KX33-F1
#
_cell.length_a   1.000
_cell.length_b   1.000
_cell.length_c   1.000
_cell.angle_alpha   90.00
_cell.angle_beta   90.00
_cell.angle_gamma   90.00
#
_symmetry.space_group_name_H-M   'P 1'
#
loop_
_entity.id
_entity.type
_entity.pdbx_description
1 polymer ?
#
loop_
_entity_poly.entity_id
_entity_poly.type
_entity_poly.pdbx_seq_one_letter_code
_entity_poly.pdbx_strand_id
1 'polypeptide(L)'
;MGYSKVFSMKWGMCSWHADFAGKWNSAVATGNAYASQFVATETAKSAKGDLPKLSTGKTTGEEILEARVAALLAEGFTPASITNATVFGSLNTYQVVNYWPAAQYSDAALGHIPGSMQYEPKVSMKFAADLTTLPTNKPVVVYCYTGQTSAFLTAYLRLLGYDAKSLLYGTNGMIYDKMVAKGGMSVFTAGEIKGYDHEK
;
A
#
# COMPACT_ATOMS: atom_id res chain seq x y z
N MET A 1 10.44 -5.90 -19.73
CA MET A 1 11.51 -5.15 -19.02
C MET A 1 11.55 -5.60 -17.58
N GLY A 2 12.72 -6.03 -17.10
CA GLY A 2 12.95 -6.41 -15.71
C GLY A 2 14.25 -7.18 -15.57
N TYR A 3 15.12 -6.76 -14.64
CA TYR A 3 16.32 -7.49 -14.29
C TYR A 3 15.96 -8.64 -13.34
N SER A 4 16.43 -9.86 -13.63
CA SER A 4 16.14 -11.06 -12.81
C SER A 4 16.88 -11.09 -11.47
N LYS A 5 17.81 -10.16 -11.24
CA LYS A 5 18.66 -10.06 -10.04
C LYS A 5 18.43 -8.75 -9.29
N VAL A 6 17.17 -8.31 -9.18
CA VAL A 6 16.81 -7.14 -8.39
C VAL A 6 15.98 -7.60 -7.19
N PHE A 7 16.47 -7.23 -6.00
CA PHE A 7 15.83 -7.54 -4.74
C PHE A 7 15.41 -6.24 -4.07
N SER A 8 14.20 -6.22 -3.49
CA SER A 8 13.80 -5.14 -2.59
C SER A 8 14.49 -5.34 -1.24
N MET A 9 14.98 -4.25 -0.65
CA MET A 9 15.51 -4.25 0.72
C MET A 9 14.44 -4.49 1.81
N LYS A 10 13.17 -4.74 1.43
CA LYS A 10 12.00 -4.96 2.31
C LYS A 10 11.66 -3.77 3.22
N TRP A 11 12.62 -3.29 4.02
CA TRP A 11 12.48 -2.14 4.92
C TRP A 11 13.18 -0.88 4.39
N GLY A 12 13.65 -0.92 3.14
CA GLY A 12 14.34 0.19 2.50
C GLY A 12 15.71 0.47 3.13
N MET A 13 16.15 1.73 3.12
CA MET A 13 17.43 2.12 3.72
C MET A 13 17.51 1.80 5.23
N CYS A 14 16.38 1.61 5.89
CA CYS A 14 16.32 1.29 7.32
C CYS A 14 16.87 -0.10 7.64
N SER A 15 16.80 -1.05 6.70
CA SER A 15 17.52 -2.33 6.87
C SER A 15 19.02 -2.20 6.63
N TRP A 16 19.49 -1.13 5.98
CA TRP A 16 20.92 -0.94 5.71
C TRP A 16 21.66 -0.61 7.01
N HIS A 17 21.25 0.47 7.67
CA HIS A 17 21.91 0.99 8.86
C HIS A 17 20.93 1.71 9.78
N ALA A 18 21.23 1.75 11.08
CA ALA A 18 20.37 2.33 12.12
C ALA A 18 20.12 3.83 11.91
N ASP A 19 21.06 4.55 11.31
CA ASP A 19 20.96 5.98 10.97
C ASP A 19 19.74 6.28 10.08
N PHE A 20 19.26 5.30 9.30
CA PHE A 20 18.06 5.46 8.47
C PHE A 20 16.78 4.95 9.15
N ALA A 21 16.85 4.24 10.27
CA ALA A 21 15.72 3.52 10.87
C ALA A 21 14.74 4.41 11.65
N GLY A 22 15.04 5.68 11.86
CA GLY A 22 14.25 6.58 12.71
C GLY A 22 12.75 6.62 12.36
N LYS A 23 12.41 6.66 11.07
CA LYS A 23 11.00 6.68 10.62
C LYS A 23 10.25 5.38 10.92
N TRP A 24 10.90 4.23 10.73
CA TRP A 24 10.31 2.94 11.07
C TRP A 24 10.17 2.75 12.58
N ASN A 25 11.18 3.17 13.36
CA ASN A 25 11.13 3.14 14.82
C ASN A 25 9.95 3.96 15.35
N SER A 26 9.73 5.17 14.82
CA SER A 26 8.55 5.97 15.16
C SER A 26 7.25 5.29 14.75
N ALA A 27 7.19 4.73 13.53
CA ALA A 27 5.98 4.10 13.01
C ALA A 27 5.52 2.91 13.87
N VAL A 28 6.44 2.02 14.27
CA VAL A 28 6.11 0.86 15.13
C VAL A 28 5.81 1.28 16.56
N ALA A 29 6.49 2.29 17.11
CA ALA A 29 6.21 2.81 18.45
C ALA A 29 4.80 3.38 18.57
N THR A 30 4.31 4.05 17.53
CA THR A 30 2.92 4.54 17.45
C THR A 30 1.97 3.54 16.78
N GLY A 31 2.46 2.34 16.47
CA GLY A 31 1.86 1.40 15.52
C GLY A 31 0.62 0.67 16.02
N ASN A 32 0.00 1.12 17.11
CA ASN A 32 -1.16 0.47 17.74
C ASN A 32 -2.36 1.41 17.93
N ALA A 33 -2.27 2.68 17.48
CA ALA A 33 -3.29 3.70 17.69
C ALA A 33 -4.68 3.34 17.15
N TYR A 34 -4.76 2.41 16.19
CA TYR A 34 -6.01 1.99 15.52
C TYR A 34 -6.37 0.52 15.77
N ALA A 35 -5.65 -0.17 16.66
CA ALA A 35 -5.80 -1.61 16.83
C ALA A 35 -7.18 -2.05 17.29
N SER A 36 -7.86 -1.25 18.12
CA SER A 36 -9.23 -1.50 18.56
C SER A 36 -10.29 -1.24 17.48
N GLN A 37 -9.93 -0.56 16.40
CA GLN A 37 -10.86 -0.19 15.31
C GLN A 37 -10.86 -1.23 14.17
N PHE A 38 -9.88 -2.14 14.11
CA PHE A 38 -9.87 -3.19 13.10
C PHE A 38 -11.04 -4.16 13.31
N VAL A 39 -11.69 -4.56 12.21
CA VAL A 39 -12.86 -5.45 12.19
C VAL A 39 -12.56 -6.70 11.37
N ALA A 40 -13.33 -7.77 11.57
CA ALA A 40 -13.22 -9.01 10.76
C ALA A 40 -14.43 -9.21 9.83
N THR A 41 -15.42 -8.31 9.86
CA THR A 41 -16.61 -8.39 9.02
C THR A 41 -16.28 -7.99 7.59
N GLU A 42 -16.49 -8.90 6.65
CA GLU A 42 -16.14 -8.66 5.25
C GLU A 42 -16.96 -7.52 4.63
N THR A 43 -16.28 -6.70 3.82
CA THR A 43 -16.89 -5.66 3.01
C THR A 43 -16.85 -6.07 1.54
N ALA A 44 -18.02 -6.15 0.91
CA ALA A 44 -18.14 -6.49 -0.50
C ALA A 44 -17.47 -5.44 -1.40
N LYS A 45 -16.87 -5.91 -2.51
CA LYS A 45 -16.33 -5.02 -3.53
C LYS A 45 -17.43 -4.23 -4.22
N SER A 46 -17.11 -3.04 -4.72
CA SER A 46 -18.01 -2.28 -5.60
C SER A 46 -18.28 -3.05 -6.90
N ALA A 47 -19.37 -2.69 -7.58
CA ALA A 47 -19.65 -3.21 -8.92
C ALA A 47 -18.53 -2.84 -9.89
N LYS A 48 -18.32 -3.67 -10.91
CA LYS A 48 -17.36 -3.38 -11.99
C LYS A 48 -17.81 -2.15 -12.78
N GLY A 49 -16.87 -1.28 -13.12
CA GLY A 49 -17.07 -0.08 -13.94
C GLY A 49 -15.96 0.14 -14.95
N ASP A 50 -15.87 1.37 -15.45
CA ASP A 50 -14.88 1.76 -16.45
C ASP A 50 -13.50 2.07 -15.84
N LEU A 51 -12.45 1.96 -16.65
CA LEU A 51 -11.13 2.45 -16.29
C LEU A 51 -11.07 3.99 -16.34
N PRO A 52 -10.14 4.63 -15.60
CA PRO A 52 -9.91 6.07 -15.72
C PRO A 52 -9.57 6.48 -17.15
N LYS A 53 -10.15 7.60 -17.60
CA LYS A 53 -9.82 8.17 -18.91
C LYS A 53 -8.48 8.90 -18.85
N LEU A 54 -7.53 8.51 -19.70
CA LEU A 54 -6.24 9.17 -19.80
C LEU A 54 -6.29 10.31 -20.83
N SER A 55 -5.76 11.48 -20.46
CA SER A 55 -5.72 12.66 -21.32
C SER A 55 -4.28 13.11 -21.56
N THR A 56 -3.46 12.24 -22.14
CA THR A 56 -2.04 12.52 -22.42
C THR A 56 -1.80 13.27 -23.74
N GLY A 57 -2.81 13.36 -24.61
CA GLY A 57 -2.67 13.89 -25.97
C GLY A 57 -1.89 12.97 -26.93
N LYS A 58 -1.58 11.74 -26.51
CA LYS A 58 -0.87 10.72 -27.30
C LYS A 58 -1.83 9.66 -27.82
N THR A 59 -1.45 8.97 -28.90
CA THR A 59 -2.33 8.01 -29.59
C THR A 59 -1.83 6.57 -29.51
N THR A 60 -0.53 6.35 -29.30
CA THR A 60 0.04 5.00 -29.11
C THR A 60 0.16 4.64 -27.64
N GLY A 61 0.06 3.35 -27.30
CA GLY A 61 0.17 2.89 -25.92
C GLY A 61 1.53 3.17 -25.28
N GLU A 62 2.61 3.11 -26.07
CA GLU A 62 3.96 3.42 -25.63
C GLU A 62 4.11 4.90 -25.26
N GLU A 63 3.73 5.82 -26.14
CA GLU A 63 3.79 7.25 -25.85
C GLU A 63 2.87 7.66 -24.68
N ILE A 64 1.71 7.01 -24.54
CA ILE A 64 0.83 7.20 -23.38
C ILE A 64 1.56 6.78 -22.11
N LEU A 65 2.16 5.58 -22.09
CA LEU A 65 2.89 5.07 -20.93
C LEU A 65 4.05 5.99 -20.54
N GLU A 66 4.88 6.39 -21.49
CA GLU A 66 6.01 7.29 -21.26
C GLU A 66 5.56 8.64 -20.68
N ALA A 67 4.51 9.22 -21.25
CA ALA A 67 3.94 10.47 -20.75
C ALA A 67 3.42 10.34 -19.31
N ARG A 68 2.77 9.22 -18.97
CA ARG A 68 2.30 8.96 -17.60
C ARG A 68 3.46 8.74 -16.63
N VAL A 69 4.48 7.97 -17.01
CA VAL A 69 5.67 7.74 -16.18
C VAL A 69 6.38 9.05 -15.90
N ALA A 70 6.64 9.86 -16.94
CA ALA A 70 7.30 11.16 -16.79
C ALA A 70 6.52 12.09 -15.85
N ALA A 71 5.20 12.15 -16.00
CA ALA A 71 4.34 12.95 -15.13
C ALA A 71 4.43 12.51 -13.66
N LEU A 72 4.34 11.20 -13.38
CA LEU A 72 4.41 10.67 -12.01
C LEU A 72 5.80 10.85 -11.37
N LEU A 73 6.88 10.73 -12.16
CA LEU A 73 8.23 10.98 -11.66
C LEU A 73 8.43 12.46 -11.31
N ALA A 74 7.89 13.37 -12.11
CA ALA A 74 7.94 14.81 -11.83
C ALA A 74 7.09 15.20 -10.60
N GLU A 75 5.95 14.51 -10.40
CA GLU A 75 5.06 14.72 -9.25
C GLU A 75 5.70 14.30 -7.91
N GLY A 76 6.56 13.29 -7.96
CA GLY A 76 7.22 12.72 -6.78
C GLY A 76 6.31 11.81 -5.94
N PHE A 77 6.83 11.34 -4.81
CA PHE A 77 6.14 10.34 -3.99
C PHE A 77 5.04 10.91 -3.08
N THR A 78 5.16 12.16 -2.64
CA THR A 78 4.25 12.75 -1.64
C THR A 78 2.77 12.61 -2.03
N PRO A 79 2.33 12.93 -3.27
CA PRO A 79 0.93 12.79 -3.67
C PRO A 79 0.41 11.35 -3.71
N ALA A 80 1.32 10.38 -3.85
CA ALA A 80 1.06 8.95 -3.84
C ALA A 80 1.09 8.34 -2.42
N SER A 81 1.25 9.14 -1.37
CA SER A 81 1.32 8.68 0.01
C SER A 81 0.18 9.24 0.86
N ILE A 82 -0.20 8.52 1.92
CA ILE A 82 -1.17 8.98 2.91
C ILE A 82 -0.87 8.39 4.30
N THR A 83 -1.16 9.15 5.36
CA THR A 83 -0.97 8.70 6.75
C THR A 83 -2.17 7.91 7.25
N ASN A 84 -1.95 7.01 8.22
CA ASN A 84 -3.03 6.35 8.96
C ASN A 84 -3.99 7.37 9.60
N ALA A 85 -3.49 8.46 10.21
CA ALA A 85 -4.30 9.49 10.84
C ALA A 85 -5.26 10.18 9.86
N THR A 86 -4.78 10.50 8.66
CA THR A 86 -5.64 11.07 7.61
C THR A 86 -6.73 10.09 7.17
N VAL A 87 -6.37 8.82 6.97
CA VAL A 87 -7.33 7.77 6.54
C VAL A 87 -8.40 7.55 7.61
N PHE A 88 -7.99 7.33 8.86
CA PHE A 88 -8.90 7.07 9.97
C PHE A 88 -9.73 8.29 10.38
N GLY A 89 -9.24 9.50 10.16
CA GLY A 89 -10.01 10.72 10.36
C GLY A 89 -11.16 10.90 9.36
N SER A 90 -11.18 10.17 8.24
CA SER A 90 -12.19 10.33 7.17
C SER A 90 -12.37 9.06 6.32
N LEU A 91 -12.62 7.91 6.95
CA LEU A 91 -12.70 6.62 6.25
C LEU A 91 -13.68 6.62 5.06
N ASN A 92 -14.83 7.30 5.20
CA ASN A 92 -15.86 7.35 4.17
C ASN A 92 -15.44 8.12 2.91
N THR A 93 -14.39 8.95 2.98
CA THR A 93 -13.85 9.72 1.84
C THR A 93 -13.03 8.84 0.89
N TYR A 94 -12.56 7.68 1.36
CA TYR A 94 -11.65 6.81 0.60
C TYR A 94 -12.30 5.52 0.15
N GLN A 95 -11.85 4.97 -0.98
CA GLN A 95 -11.97 3.55 -1.25
C GLN A 95 -10.74 2.86 -0.66
N VAL A 96 -10.88 2.18 0.48
CA VAL A 96 -9.76 1.52 1.13
C VAL A 96 -9.63 0.09 0.60
N VAL A 97 -8.44 -0.26 0.12
CA VAL A 97 -8.05 -1.57 -0.41
C VAL A 97 -7.11 -2.22 0.59
N ASN A 98 -7.59 -3.29 1.21
CA ASN A 98 -6.74 -4.21 1.94
C ASN A 98 -6.04 -5.15 0.93
N TYR A 99 -4.71 -5.13 0.91
CA TYR A 99 -3.90 -5.91 -0.03
C TYR A 99 -3.06 -6.99 0.67
N TRP A 100 -3.76 -7.91 1.35
CA TRP A 100 -3.19 -9.14 1.90
C TRP A 100 -4.18 -10.31 1.71
N PRO A 101 -3.78 -11.58 1.96
CA PRO A 101 -4.65 -12.71 1.69
C PRO A 101 -5.95 -12.72 2.49
N ALA A 102 -6.98 -13.34 1.95
CA ALA A 102 -8.33 -13.35 2.54
C ALA A 102 -8.36 -13.92 3.96
N ALA A 103 -7.51 -14.91 4.25
CA ALA A 103 -7.40 -15.50 5.57
C ALA A 103 -7.00 -14.48 6.66
N GLN A 104 -6.07 -13.55 6.38
CA GLN A 104 -5.73 -12.49 7.35
C GLN A 104 -6.81 -11.41 7.46
N TYR A 105 -7.57 -11.19 6.39
CA TYR A 105 -8.63 -10.19 6.34
C TYR A 105 -9.81 -10.56 7.25
N SER A 106 -10.21 -11.84 7.28
CA SER A 106 -11.28 -12.36 8.13
C SER A 106 -10.81 -12.93 9.47
N ASP A 107 -9.51 -12.90 9.76
CA ASP A 107 -8.95 -13.34 11.03
C ASP A 107 -9.32 -12.38 12.17
N ALA A 108 -10.04 -12.86 13.17
CA ALA A 108 -10.46 -12.06 14.34
C ALA A 108 -9.29 -11.48 15.15
N ALA A 109 -8.10 -12.09 15.10
CA ALA A 109 -6.90 -11.59 15.79
C ALA A 109 -6.21 -10.45 15.01
N LEU A 110 -6.41 -10.36 13.69
CA LEU A 110 -5.81 -9.32 12.83
C LEU A 110 -6.88 -8.32 12.36
N GLY A 111 -7.80 -8.79 11.52
CA GLY A 111 -8.87 -7.99 10.91
C GLY A 111 -8.34 -6.97 9.91
N HIS A 112 -9.16 -5.99 9.56
CA HIS A 112 -8.86 -4.99 8.56
C HIS A 112 -9.46 -3.63 8.95
N ILE A 113 -8.99 -2.56 8.29
CA ILE A 113 -9.58 -1.22 8.44
C ILE A 113 -11.09 -1.28 8.12
N PRO A 114 -11.99 -0.74 8.96
CA PRO A 114 -13.42 -0.74 8.69
C PRO A 114 -13.78 -0.24 7.30
N GLY A 115 -14.64 -0.97 6.60
CA GLY A 115 -15.07 -0.66 5.24
C GLY A 115 -14.01 -0.88 4.16
N SER A 116 -12.81 -1.35 4.51
CA SER A 116 -11.82 -1.74 3.49
C SER A 116 -12.21 -3.04 2.82
N MET A 117 -12.02 -3.12 1.51
CA MET A 117 -12.34 -4.29 0.71
C MET A 117 -11.09 -5.12 0.48
N GLN A 118 -11.21 -6.45 0.55
CA GLN A 118 -10.08 -7.37 0.35
C GLN A 118 -9.75 -7.54 -1.13
N TYR A 119 -8.48 -7.38 -1.48
CA TYR A 119 -7.94 -7.68 -2.80
C TYR A 119 -6.74 -8.62 -2.66
N GLU A 120 -6.88 -9.82 -3.22
CA GLU A 120 -5.87 -10.87 -3.10
C GLU A 120 -4.59 -10.49 -3.88
N PRO A 121 -3.42 -10.47 -3.21
CA PRO A 121 -2.16 -10.18 -3.87
C PRO A 121 -1.89 -11.04 -5.10
N LYS A 122 -1.43 -10.41 -6.19
CA LYS A 122 -1.14 -11.06 -7.50
C LYS A 122 -2.36 -11.67 -8.21
N VAL A 123 -3.57 -11.56 -7.65
CA VAL A 123 -4.80 -12.13 -8.22
C VAL A 123 -5.79 -11.03 -8.57
N SER A 124 -6.27 -10.26 -7.59
CA SER A 124 -7.40 -9.36 -7.77
C SER A 124 -7.13 -8.17 -8.71
N MET A 125 -5.89 -7.70 -8.82
CA MET A 125 -5.54 -6.53 -9.65
C MET A 125 -5.37 -6.83 -11.14
N LYS A 126 -5.76 -8.03 -11.60
CA LYS A 126 -5.85 -8.35 -13.02
C LYS A 126 -7.11 -7.71 -13.60
N PHE A 127 -7.03 -7.24 -14.86
CA PHE A 127 -8.16 -6.60 -15.54
C PHE A 127 -9.45 -7.43 -15.53
N ALA A 128 -9.35 -8.74 -15.82
CA ALA A 128 -10.50 -9.65 -15.83
C ALA A 128 -11.04 -10.00 -14.43
N ALA A 129 -10.28 -9.73 -13.37
CA ALA A 129 -10.63 -10.02 -11.99
C ALA A 129 -11.37 -8.83 -11.35
N ASP A 130 -10.72 -8.11 -10.43
CA ASP A 130 -11.31 -7.06 -9.60
C ASP A 130 -10.75 -5.66 -9.91
N LEU A 131 -9.84 -5.49 -10.88
CA LEU A 131 -9.25 -4.16 -11.15
C LEU A 131 -10.33 -3.10 -11.43
N THR A 132 -11.36 -3.47 -12.18
CA THR A 132 -12.46 -2.57 -12.56
C THR A 132 -13.51 -2.38 -11.46
N THR A 133 -13.36 -2.98 -10.29
CA THR A 133 -14.19 -2.64 -9.11
C THR A 133 -13.65 -1.42 -8.37
N LEU A 134 -12.48 -0.90 -8.75
CA LEU A 134 -11.96 0.35 -8.19
C LEU A 134 -12.69 1.57 -8.79
N PRO A 135 -13.12 2.53 -7.97
CA PRO A 135 -13.81 3.73 -8.45
C PRO A 135 -12.84 4.68 -9.16
N THR A 136 -13.34 5.38 -10.17
CA THR A 136 -12.59 6.42 -10.92
C THR A 136 -12.85 7.83 -10.39
N ASN A 137 -13.83 8.00 -9.52
CA ASN A 137 -14.31 9.28 -8.97
C ASN A 137 -14.03 9.44 -7.47
N LYS A 138 -13.23 8.55 -6.87
CA LYS A 138 -12.92 8.54 -5.44
C LYS A 138 -11.47 8.12 -5.22
N PRO A 139 -10.72 8.73 -4.27
CA PRO A 139 -9.35 8.32 -4.01
C PRO A 139 -9.28 6.89 -3.48
N VAL A 140 -8.35 6.10 -4.03
CA VAL A 140 -8.09 4.70 -3.67
C VAL A 140 -6.90 4.64 -2.72
N VAL A 141 -7.12 4.18 -1.48
CA VAL A 141 -6.05 4.01 -0.50
C VAL A 141 -5.70 2.53 -0.39
N VAL A 142 -4.47 2.17 -0.72
CA VAL A 142 -3.98 0.80 -0.66
C VAL A 142 -3.09 0.63 0.56
N TYR A 143 -3.28 -0.43 1.32
CA TYR A 143 -2.35 -0.82 2.39
C TYR A 143 -2.06 -2.32 2.36
N CYS A 144 -0.88 -2.69 2.86
CA CYS A 144 -0.48 -4.07 3.09
C CYS A 144 0.24 -4.17 4.45
N TYR A 145 1.05 -5.22 4.66
CA TYR A 145 1.80 -5.39 5.92
C TYR A 145 2.75 -4.23 6.24
N THR A 146 3.52 -3.78 5.24
CA THR A 146 4.67 -2.88 5.43
C THR A 146 4.57 -1.57 4.64
N GLY A 147 3.53 -1.41 3.81
CA GLY A 147 3.41 -0.28 2.89
C GLY A 147 4.19 -0.42 1.56
N GLN A 148 5.02 -1.46 1.42
CA GLN A 148 5.88 -1.65 0.24
C GLN A 148 5.12 -2.18 -0.97
N THR A 149 4.45 -3.33 -0.82
CA THR A 149 3.65 -3.91 -1.91
C THR A 149 2.51 -2.97 -2.29
N SER A 150 1.92 -2.27 -1.32
CA SER A 150 0.92 -1.24 -1.61
C SER A 150 1.51 -0.08 -2.38
N ALA A 151 2.76 0.36 -2.11
CA ALA A 151 3.41 1.41 -2.90
C ALA A 151 3.63 0.99 -4.36
N PHE A 152 4.07 -0.25 -4.62
CA PHE A 152 4.17 -0.76 -6.00
C PHE A 152 2.82 -0.80 -6.70
N LEU A 153 1.78 -1.28 -6.01
CA LEU A 153 0.43 -1.31 -6.56
C LEU A 153 -0.11 0.11 -6.80
N THR A 154 0.12 1.04 -5.87
CA THR A 154 -0.24 2.45 -6.04
C THR A 154 0.41 3.05 -7.28
N ALA A 155 1.71 2.80 -7.53
CA ALA A 155 2.37 3.27 -8.75
C ALA A 155 1.69 2.72 -10.02
N TYR A 156 1.37 1.42 -10.03
CA TYR A 156 0.62 0.80 -11.12
C TYR A 156 -0.77 1.43 -11.33
N LEU A 157 -1.55 1.62 -10.27
CA LEU A 157 -2.88 2.22 -10.35
C LEU A 157 -2.81 3.69 -10.79
N ARG A 158 -1.82 4.45 -10.33
CA ARG A 158 -1.60 5.83 -10.77
C ARG A 158 -1.23 5.88 -12.25
N LEU A 159 -0.42 4.95 -12.77
CA LEU A 159 -0.16 4.83 -14.22
C LEU A 159 -1.44 4.59 -15.03
N LEU A 160 -2.40 3.87 -14.47
CA LEU A 160 -3.73 3.66 -15.06
C LEU A 160 -4.68 4.86 -14.88
N GLY A 161 -4.28 5.91 -14.16
CA GLY A 161 -5.07 7.14 -13.98
C GLY A 161 -5.94 7.19 -12.74
N TYR A 162 -5.86 6.22 -11.83
CA TYR A 162 -6.54 6.31 -10.54
C TYR A 162 -5.86 7.33 -9.62
N ASP A 163 -6.64 8.08 -8.85
CA ASP A 163 -6.11 8.79 -7.68
C ASP A 163 -5.81 7.78 -6.56
N ALA A 164 -4.69 7.08 -6.68
CA ALA A 164 -4.27 6.07 -5.73
C ALA A 164 -3.19 6.58 -4.77
N LYS A 165 -3.28 6.14 -3.52
CA LYS A 165 -2.34 6.47 -2.43
C LYS A 165 -1.96 5.21 -1.67
N SER A 166 -0.68 5.08 -1.30
CA SER A 166 -0.19 4.03 -0.41
C SER A 166 -0.23 4.51 1.03
N LEU A 167 -0.85 3.74 1.92
CA LEU A 167 -0.86 4.01 3.35
C LEU A 167 0.54 3.70 3.91
N LEU A 168 1.19 4.74 4.45
CA LEU A 168 2.55 4.67 4.96
C LEU A 168 2.69 3.62 6.07
N TYR A 169 3.75 2.80 5.98
CA TYR A 169 4.11 1.74 6.93
C TYR A 169 3.10 0.58 7.04
N GLY A 170 1.98 0.62 6.31
CA GLY A 170 0.99 -0.46 6.32
C GLY A 170 0.48 -0.78 7.72
N THR A 171 0.18 -2.06 7.97
CA THR A 171 -0.34 -2.51 9.27
C THR A 171 0.66 -2.43 10.42
N ASN A 172 1.98 -2.33 10.14
CA ASN A 172 2.97 -2.01 11.19
C ASN A 172 2.72 -0.64 11.82
N GLY A 173 2.09 0.30 11.09
CA GLY A 173 1.71 1.60 11.64
C GLY A 173 0.31 1.62 12.28
N MET A 174 -0.37 0.49 12.43
CA MET A 174 -1.78 0.47 12.86
C MET A 174 -2.12 -0.62 13.88
N ILE A 175 -1.55 -1.83 13.73
CA ILE A 175 -1.83 -3.02 14.55
C ILE A 175 -0.55 -3.82 14.90
N TYR A 176 0.57 -3.14 15.14
CA TYR A 176 1.89 -3.76 15.32
C TYR A 176 1.88 -4.92 16.31
N ASP A 177 1.33 -4.74 17.51
CA ASP A 177 1.35 -5.76 18.57
C ASP A 177 0.51 -6.98 18.19
N LYS A 178 -0.61 -6.78 17.50
CA LYS A 178 -1.43 -7.88 16.97
C LYS A 178 -0.65 -8.71 15.94
N MET A 179 0.12 -8.04 15.08
CA MET A 179 0.98 -8.74 14.11
C MET A 179 2.09 -9.53 14.78
N VAL A 180 2.74 -8.97 15.81
CA VAL A 180 3.76 -9.65 16.61
C VAL A 180 3.16 -10.88 17.30
N ALA A 181 2.03 -10.72 17.99
CA ALA A 181 1.36 -11.78 18.73
C ALA A 181 0.86 -12.92 17.82
N LYS A 182 0.39 -12.59 16.61
CA LYS A 182 -0.03 -13.60 15.63
C LYS A 182 1.11 -14.51 15.18
N GLY A 183 2.33 -13.99 15.13
CA GLY A 183 3.50 -14.69 14.60
C GLY A 183 3.46 -14.87 13.08
N GLY A 184 4.63 -15.04 12.45
CA GLY A 184 4.74 -15.22 10.99
C GLY A 184 4.37 -13.99 10.15
N MET A 185 4.10 -12.85 10.78
CA MET A 185 3.76 -11.60 10.12
C MET A 185 5.04 -10.79 9.79
N SER A 186 5.00 -10.00 8.72
CA SER A 186 6.11 -9.08 8.41
C SER A 186 6.05 -7.85 9.33
N VAL A 187 6.83 -7.89 10.41
CA VAL A 187 6.98 -6.80 11.39
C VAL A 187 8.38 -6.20 11.35
N PHE A 188 8.51 -4.89 11.48
CA PHE A 188 9.81 -4.24 11.57
C PHE A 188 10.38 -4.38 12.98
N THR A 189 11.60 -4.89 13.11
CA THR A 189 12.31 -5.00 14.38
C THR A 189 13.77 -4.56 14.21
N ALA A 190 14.49 -4.34 15.32
CA ALA A 190 15.93 -4.05 15.25
C ALA A 190 16.73 -5.16 14.54
N GLY A 191 16.27 -6.41 14.57
CA GLY A 191 16.90 -7.53 13.85
C GLY A 191 16.83 -7.43 12.32
N GLU A 192 16.02 -6.52 11.79
CA GLU A 192 15.93 -6.25 10.37
C GLU A 192 17.06 -5.32 9.87
N ILE A 193 17.77 -4.65 10.78
CA ILE A 193 18.90 -3.74 10.49
C ILE A 193 20.19 -4.56 10.34
N LYS A 194 20.88 -4.42 9.22
CA LYS A 194 22.08 -5.22 8.88
C LYS A 194 23.39 -4.60 9.36
N GLY A 195 23.41 -3.28 9.59
CA GLY A 195 24.59 -2.58 10.09
C GLY A 195 25.69 -2.43 9.03
N TYR A 196 25.30 -2.24 7.76
CA TYR A 196 26.26 -2.01 6.69
C TYR A 196 26.80 -0.57 6.75
N ASP A 197 28.08 -0.42 6.44
CA ASP A 197 28.73 0.88 6.34
C ASP A 197 28.08 1.75 5.26
N HIS A 198 28.13 3.07 5.45
CA HIS A 198 27.68 4.07 4.48
C HIS A 198 28.51 5.34 4.59
N GLU A 199 28.62 6.06 3.48
CA GLU A 199 29.18 7.41 3.48
C GLU A 199 28.19 8.36 4.18
N LYS A 200 28.73 9.21 5.05
CA LYS A 200 27.97 10.20 5.82
C LYS A 200 28.00 11.56 5.15
#